data_AF-A0A8H4KZA1-F1
#
_entry.id   AF-A0A8H4KZA1-F1
#
_cell.length_a   1.000
_cell.length_b   1.000
_cell.length_c   1.000
_cell.angle_alpha   90.00
_cell.angle_beta   90.00
_cell.angle_gamma   90.00
#
_symmetry.space_group_name_H-M   'P 1'
#
loop_
_entity.id
_entity.type
_entity.pdbx_description
1 polymer ?
#
loop_
_entity_poly.entity_id
_entity_poly.type
_entity_poly.pdbx_seq_one_letter_code
_entity_poly.pdbx_strand_id
1 'polypeptide(L)'
;MDPGTQGISQDRLGAAGWKLETFGEFTGGLQVKFLVLHAKVYALAEKYEVSGLKEMAQRCFQIISNCGGCCSKEFAQACEFVYTTTIDSDRGLRDVVVQALHEHPRALDEEHIRSAMRLLPILPYDLVLYGRGKETRKAKDRRSRPSWMNGPEAS
;
A
#
# COMPACT_ATOMS: atom_id res chain seq x y z
N MET A 1 42.31 -32.94 15.43
CA MET A 1 42.68 -32.49 14.07
C MET A 1 41.43 -32.56 13.24
N ASP A 2 40.63 -31.49 13.26
CA ASP A 2 39.38 -31.36 12.52
C ASP A 2 39.65 -30.98 11.06
N PRO A 3 39.08 -31.69 10.08
CA PRO A 3 39.03 -31.20 8.72
C PRO A 3 37.68 -30.54 8.45
N GLY A 4 37.72 -29.20 8.35
CA GLY A 4 37.21 -28.50 7.17
C GLY A 4 35.70 -28.38 7.01
N THR A 5 35.20 -27.24 7.50
CA THR A 5 34.15 -26.40 6.91
C THR A 5 33.91 -26.68 5.42
N GLN A 6 32.85 -27.43 5.12
CA GLN A 6 32.31 -27.51 3.75
C GLN A 6 31.54 -26.22 3.49
N GLY A 7 32.12 -25.37 2.65
CA GLY A 7 31.51 -24.14 2.15
C GLY A 7 30.19 -24.44 1.48
N ILE A 8 29.16 -23.67 1.84
CA ILE A 8 27.87 -23.70 1.19
C ILE A 8 28.08 -23.12 -0.22
N SER A 9 28.02 -23.98 -1.23
CA SER A 9 28.25 -23.64 -2.63
C SER A 9 27.32 -22.51 -3.09
N GLN A 10 27.93 -21.48 -3.67
CA GLN A 10 27.33 -20.20 -4.07
C GLN A 10 26.46 -20.31 -5.34
N ASP A 11 26.32 -21.52 -5.85
CA ASP A 11 25.74 -21.91 -7.14
C ASP A 11 24.26 -22.32 -7.06
N ARG A 12 23.62 -22.26 -5.88
CA ARG A 12 22.18 -22.51 -5.73
C ARG A 12 21.29 -21.27 -5.77
N LEU A 13 21.84 -20.07 -5.93
CA LEU A 13 21.07 -18.83 -5.96
C LEU A 13 20.57 -18.42 -7.36
N GLY A 14 20.94 -19.14 -8.41
CA GLY A 14 20.54 -18.84 -9.80
C GLY A 14 19.28 -19.54 -10.32
N ALA A 15 18.71 -20.50 -9.58
CA ALA A 15 17.58 -21.33 -10.05
C ALA A 15 16.20 -20.88 -9.51
N ALA A 16 16.16 -19.93 -8.58
CA ALA A 16 14.95 -19.18 -8.30
C ALA A 16 14.97 -17.96 -9.22
N GLY A 17 14.44 -18.09 -10.42
CA GLY A 17 14.03 -16.92 -11.18
C GLY A 17 12.93 -16.23 -10.37
N TRP A 18 13.30 -15.24 -9.55
CA TRP A 18 12.36 -14.41 -8.80
C TRP A 18 11.64 -13.50 -9.81
N LYS A 19 10.77 -14.09 -10.64
CA LYS A 19 9.80 -13.31 -11.39
C LYS A 19 8.91 -12.63 -10.37
N LEU A 20 8.86 -11.30 -10.44
CA LEU A 20 7.98 -10.45 -9.62
C LEU A 20 6.50 -10.87 -9.69
N GLU A 21 6.16 -11.66 -10.70
CA GLU A 21 4.84 -12.22 -11.03
C GLU A 21 4.40 -13.35 -10.08
N THR A 22 5.33 -14.13 -9.50
CA THR A 22 5.01 -15.26 -8.61
C THR A 22 4.80 -14.85 -7.15
N PHE A 23 5.11 -13.60 -6.78
CA PHE A 23 4.84 -13.10 -5.43
C PHE A 23 3.35 -13.03 -5.10
N GLY A 24 2.48 -12.96 -6.12
CA GLY A 24 1.02 -12.94 -5.95
C GLY A 24 0.43 -14.26 -5.45
N GLU A 25 0.98 -15.41 -5.85
CA GLU A 25 0.40 -16.73 -5.54
C GLU A 25 0.64 -17.17 -4.09
N PHE A 26 1.79 -16.81 -3.48
CA PHE A 26 2.06 -17.18 -2.08
C PHE A 26 1.23 -16.37 -1.08
N THR A 27 0.73 -15.22 -1.49
CA THR A 27 -0.13 -14.35 -0.66
C THR A 27 -1.60 -14.71 -0.70
N GLY A 28 -1.99 -15.81 -1.36
CA GLY A 28 -3.39 -16.28 -1.50
C GLY A 28 -4.13 -16.59 -0.19
N GLY A 29 -3.48 -16.46 0.97
CA GLY A 29 -4.08 -16.51 2.30
C GLY A 29 -3.82 -15.25 3.14
N LEU A 30 -3.72 -14.07 2.50
CA LEU A 30 -3.41 -12.79 3.12
C LEU A 30 -4.40 -12.46 4.24
N GLN A 31 -4.07 -12.90 5.45
CA GLN A 31 -4.87 -12.59 6.62
C GLN A 31 -4.79 -11.08 6.84
N VAL A 32 -5.95 -10.46 6.94
CA VAL A 32 -6.15 -9.05 7.33
C VAL A 32 -5.33 -8.68 8.59
N LYS A 33 -5.02 -9.68 9.43
CA LYS A 33 -4.13 -9.59 10.60
C LYS A 33 -2.69 -9.15 10.30
N PHE A 34 -2.24 -9.20 9.04
CA PHE A 34 -0.88 -8.84 8.66
C PHE A 34 -0.69 -7.38 8.23
N LEU A 35 -1.74 -6.55 8.19
CA LEU A 35 -1.63 -5.12 7.88
C LEU A 35 -0.60 -4.40 8.78
N VAL A 36 -0.71 -4.61 10.10
CA VAL A 36 0.23 -4.05 11.08
C VAL A 36 1.63 -4.63 10.92
N LEU A 37 1.74 -5.92 10.56
CA LEU A 37 3.04 -6.57 10.32
C LEU A 37 3.76 -5.91 9.14
N HIS A 38 3.08 -5.74 8.01
CA HIS A 38 3.67 -5.10 6.83
C HIS A 38 4.03 -3.64 7.08
N ALA A 39 3.23 -2.90 7.85
CA ALA A 39 3.59 -1.55 8.28
C ALA A 39 4.86 -1.52 9.15
N LYS A 40 5.03 -2.47 10.08
CA LYS A 40 6.26 -2.63 10.87
C LYS A 40 7.46 -3.01 10.01
N VAL A 41 7.30 -3.96 9.09
CA VAL A 41 8.37 -4.37 8.17
C VAL A 41 8.82 -3.21 7.30
N TYR A 42 7.88 -2.37 6.84
CA TYR A 42 8.19 -1.16 6.09
C TYR A 42 9.00 -0.16 6.92
N ALA A 43 8.58 0.12 8.17
CA ALA A 43 9.31 1.02 9.06
C ALA A 43 10.73 0.50 9.37
N LEU A 44 10.91 -0.82 9.51
CA LEU A 44 12.23 -1.43 9.65
C LEU A 44 13.04 -1.32 8.36
N ALA A 45 12.43 -1.59 7.21
CA ALA A 45 13.09 -1.48 5.91
C ALA A 45 13.59 -0.06 5.65
N GLU A 46 12.82 0.96 6.06
CA GLU A 46 13.26 2.36 6.01
C GLU A 46 14.45 2.61 6.95
N LYS A 47 14.36 2.15 8.21
CA LYS A 47 15.42 2.33 9.20
C LYS A 47 16.76 1.70 8.80
N TYR A 48 16.72 0.57 8.08
CA TYR A 48 17.91 -0.15 7.61
C TYR A 48 18.21 0.10 6.12
N GLU A 49 17.52 1.05 5.48
CA GLU A 49 17.70 1.44 4.07
C GLU A 49 17.61 0.26 3.07
N VAL A 50 16.78 -0.75 3.37
CA VAL A 50 16.56 -1.93 2.52
C VAL A 50 15.41 -1.66 1.55
N SER A 51 15.71 -0.99 0.44
CA SER A 51 14.72 -0.56 -0.57
C SER A 51 13.82 -1.69 -1.08
N GLY A 52 14.39 -2.86 -1.40
CA GLY A 52 13.61 -4.00 -1.89
C GLY A 52 12.57 -4.52 -0.88
N LEU A 53 12.91 -4.49 0.42
CA LEU A 53 12.00 -4.90 1.49
C LEU A 53 10.91 -3.83 1.71
N LYS A 54 11.27 -2.55 1.61
CA LYS A 54 10.33 -1.42 1.70
C LYS A 54 9.27 -1.51 0.62
N GLU A 55 9.68 -1.70 -0.64
CA GLU A 55 8.74 -1.86 -1.76
C GLU A 55 7.85 -3.09 -1.60
N MET A 56 8.41 -4.22 -1.14
CA MET A 56 7.65 -5.44 -0.93
C MET A 56 6.57 -5.23 0.13
N ALA A 57 6.95 -4.65 1.28
CA ALA A 57 6.02 -4.38 2.36
C ALA A 57 4.90 -3.43 1.93
N GLN A 58 5.22 -2.41 1.13
CA GLN A 58 4.23 -1.49 0.56
C GLN A 58 3.26 -2.19 -0.37
N ARG A 59 3.76 -3.01 -1.31
CA ARG A 59 2.91 -3.77 -2.25
C ARG A 59 1.99 -4.74 -1.51
N CYS A 60 2.52 -5.48 -0.54
CA CYS A 60 1.70 -6.38 0.29
C CYS A 60 0.62 -5.61 1.05
N PHE A 61 0.97 -4.47 1.66
CA PHE A 61 0.00 -3.62 2.36
C PHE A 61 -1.12 -3.14 1.43
N GLN A 62 -0.76 -2.71 0.21
CA GLN A 62 -1.72 -2.28 -0.80
C GLN A 62 -2.68 -3.40 -1.21
N ILE A 63 -2.16 -4.61 -1.46
CA ILE A 63 -2.97 -5.77 -1.84
C ILE A 63 -3.97 -6.10 -0.71
N ILE A 64 -3.52 -6.17 0.55
CA ILE A 64 -4.41 -6.48 1.68
C ILE A 64 -5.51 -5.42 1.81
N SER A 65 -5.13 -4.15 1.72
CA SER A 65 -6.05 -3.03 1.86
C SER A 65 -7.15 -3.08 0.79
N ASN A 66 -6.78 -3.42 -0.44
CA ASN A 66 -7.70 -3.50 -1.57
C ASN A 66 -8.52 -4.79 -1.60
N CYS A 67 -8.03 -5.89 -1.02
CA CYS A 67 -8.76 -7.16 -0.91
C CYS A 67 -9.75 -7.21 0.26
N GLY A 68 -10.21 -6.06 0.76
CA GLY A 68 -11.20 -5.96 1.84
C GLY A 68 -10.62 -5.81 3.25
N GLY A 69 -9.30 -5.68 3.39
CA GLY A 69 -8.67 -5.37 4.68
C GLY A 69 -9.00 -3.97 5.21
N CYS A 70 -9.44 -3.04 4.35
CA CYS A 70 -9.71 -1.64 4.72
C CYS A 70 -10.84 -1.43 5.74
N CYS A 71 -11.80 -2.37 5.86
CA CYS A 71 -12.90 -2.28 6.84
C CYS A 71 -12.54 -2.89 8.20
N SER A 72 -11.32 -3.36 8.41
CA SER A 72 -10.95 -4.10 9.61
C SER A 72 -10.39 -3.20 10.71
N LYS A 73 -10.47 -3.68 11.96
CA LYS A 73 -9.84 -3.02 13.10
C LYS A 73 -8.31 -2.95 12.96
N GLU A 74 -7.72 -3.97 12.35
CA GLU A 74 -6.28 -4.04 12.09
C GLU A 74 -5.83 -2.98 11.10
N PHE A 75 -6.66 -2.59 10.14
CA PHE A 75 -6.37 -1.45 9.27
C PHE A 75 -6.32 -0.14 10.05
N ALA A 76 -7.26 0.09 10.97
CA ALA A 76 -7.23 1.28 11.84
C ALA A 76 -5.94 1.34 12.69
N GLN A 77 -5.54 0.20 13.28
CA GLN A 77 -4.29 0.10 14.04
C GLN A 77 -3.05 0.29 13.16
N ALA A 78 -3.09 -0.21 11.93
CA ALA A 78 -2.01 -0.01 10.98
C ALA A 78 -1.91 1.46 10.54
N CYS A 79 -3.03 2.16 10.35
CA CYS A 79 -3.04 3.60 10.10
C CYS A 79 -2.40 4.36 11.26
N GLU A 80 -2.79 4.05 12.49
CA GLU A 80 -2.18 4.64 13.68
C GLU A 80 -0.67 4.43 13.70
N PHE A 81 -0.22 3.20 13.45
CA PHE A 81 1.20 2.89 13.39
C PHE A 81 1.92 3.66 12.27
N VAL A 82 1.38 3.70 11.06
CA VAL A 82 1.99 4.41 9.93
C VAL A 82 2.17 5.89 10.24
N TYR A 83 1.12 6.56 10.73
CA TYR A 83 1.19 8.00 11.01
C TYR A 83 2.03 8.36 12.25
N THR A 84 2.31 7.40 13.13
CA THR A 84 3.14 7.62 14.33
C THR A 84 4.61 7.23 14.16
N THR A 85 4.90 6.26 13.29
CA THR A 85 6.25 5.69 13.14
C THR A 85 6.98 6.07 11.87
N THR A 86 6.27 6.49 10.81
CA THR A 86 6.94 6.98 9.61
C THR A 86 7.19 8.48 9.73
N ILE A 87 8.40 8.91 9.37
CA ILE A 87 8.76 10.33 9.26
C ILE A 87 7.84 10.98 8.24
N ASP A 88 7.46 12.25 8.44
CA ASP A 88 6.49 12.95 7.57
C ASP A 88 6.87 12.99 6.08
N SER A 89 8.18 12.88 5.78
CA SER A 89 8.71 12.80 4.42
C SER A 89 8.40 11.47 3.72
N ASP A 90 8.17 10.39 4.46
CA ASP A 90 7.90 9.07 3.90
C ASP A 90 6.40 8.88 3.67
N ARG A 91 5.96 9.33 2.48
CA ARG A 91 4.56 9.30 2.05
C ARG A 91 4.13 7.96 1.47
N GLY A 92 5.03 7.00 1.26
CA GLY A 92 4.72 5.78 0.51
C GLY A 92 3.56 4.97 1.10
N LEU A 93 3.61 4.64 2.40
CA LEU A 93 2.49 3.95 3.06
C LEU A 93 1.28 4.86 3.31
N ARG A 94 1.51 6.15 3.60
CA ARG A 94 0.43 7.13 3.84
C ARG A 94 -0.46 7.28 2.60
N ASP A 95 0.16 7.37 1.42
CA ASP A 95 -0.55 7.47 0.14
C ASP A 95 -1.34 6.20 -0.18
N VAL A 96 -0.82 5.01 0.18
CA VAL A 96 -1.56 3.74 0.03
C VAL A 96 -2.78 3.68 0.96
N VAL A 97 -2.64 4.11 2.22
CA VAL A 97 -3.77 4.20 3.16
C VAL A 97 -4.87 5.12 2.62
N VAL A 98 -4.48 6.31 2.17
CA VAL A 98 -5.42 7.31 1.66
C VAL A 98 -6.07 6.82 0.37
N GLN A 99 -5.31 6.17 -0.52
CA GLN A 99 -5.85 5.56 -1.71
C GLN A 99 -6.88 4.47 -1.37
N ALA A 100 -6.59 3.59 -0.43
CA ALA A 100 -7.48 2.51 -0.02
C ALA A 100 -8.80 3.06 0.55
N LEU A 101 -8.73 4.09 1.40
CA LEU A 101 -9.91 4.76 1.96
C LEU A 101 -10.74 5.49 0.90
N HIS A 102 -10.08 6.12 -0.07
CA HIS A 102 -10.74 6.78 -1.18
C HIS A 102 -11.43 5.78 -2.12
N GLU A 103 -10.84 4.61 -2.36
CA GLU A 103 -11.41 3.55 -3.20
C GLU A 103 -12.56 2.80 -2.51
N HIS A 104 -12.57 2.76 -1.17
CA HIS A 104 -13.56 2.04 -0.38
C HIS A 104 -14.27 2.98 0.62
N PRO A 105 -15.20 3.85 0.16
CA PRO A 105 -15.88 4.79 1.04
C PRO A 105 -16.68 4.11 2.16
N ARG A 106 -17.11 2.85 1.98
CA ARG A 106 -17.77 2.06 3.04
C ARG A 106 -16.89 1.84 4.27
N ALA A 107 -15.56 1.83 4.12
CA ALA A 107 -14.65 1.74 5.25
C ALA A 107 -14.74 2.96 6.17
N LEU A 108 -15.19 4.12 5.65
CA LEU A 108 -15.37 5.34 6.44
C LEU A 108 -16.58 5.29 7.39
N ASP A 109 -17.50 4.36 7.15
CA ASP A 109 -18.67 4.16 8.00
C ASP A 109 -18.31 3.38 9.28
N GLU A 110 -17.22 2.62 9.25
CA GLU A 110 -16.73 1.81 10.36
C GLU A 110 -16.23 2.67 11.53
N GLU A 111 -16.67 2.34 12.75
CA GLU A 111 -16.35 3.13 13.95
C GLU A 111 -14.85 3.11 14.29
N HIS A 112 -14.15 2.02 13.98
CA HIS A 112 -12.70 1.93 14.19
C HIS A 112 -11.92 2.91 13.31
N ILE A 113 -12.36 3.08 12.06
CA ILE A 113 -11.76 4.02 11.11
C ILE A 113 -12.10 5.46 11.51
N ARG A 114 -13.35 5.73 11.88
CA ARG A 114 -13.77 7.04 12.40
C ARG A 114 -13.00 7.43 13.66
N SER A 115 -12.76 6.48 14.55
CA SER A 115 -11.93 6.68 15.75
C SER A 115 -10.49 7.03 15.38
N ALA A 116 -9.89 6.31 14.42
CA ALA A 116 -8.54 6.62 13.93
C ALA A 116 -8.47 8.02 13.28
N MET A 117 -9.50 8.44 12.54
CA MET A 117 -9.55 9.78 11.95
C MET A 117 -9.67 10.91 13.00
N ARG A 118 -10.36 10.65 14.11
CA ARG A 118 -10.42 11.60 15.24
C ARG A 118 -9.08 11.69 15.96
N LEU A 119 -8.40 10.56 16.12
CA LEU A 119 -7.09 10.49 16.76
C LEU A 119 -5.99 11.13 15.92
N LEU A 120 -6.09 11.01 14.59
CA LEU A 120 -5.10 11.47 13.63
C LEU A 120 -5.72 12.50 12.67
N PRO A 121 -5.73 13.80 13.02
CA PRO A 121 -6.31 14.85 12.16
C PRO A 121 -5.65 14.98 10.78
N ILE A 122 -4.39 14.52 10.66
CA ILE A 122 -3.62 14.54 9.41
C ILE A 122 -4.20 13.55 8.39
N LEU A 123 -4.75 12.41 8.84
CA LEU A 123 -5.31 11.39 7.96
C LEU A 123 -6.52 11.89 7.12
N PRO A 124 -7.58 12.48 7.72
CA PRO A 124 -8.69 13.03 6.93
C PRO A 124 -8.25 14.26 6.11
N TYR A 125 -7.26 15.04 6.57
CA TYR A 125 -6.69 16.13 5.78
C TYR A 125 -6.03 15.61 4.50
N ASP A 126 -5.17 14.59 4.60
CA ASP A 126 -4.54 13.93 3.46
C ASP A 126 -5.56 13.30 2.51
N LEU A 127 -6.64 12.72 3.05
CA LEU A 127 -7.75 12.17 2.25
C LEU A 127 -8.46 13.22 1.39
N VAL A 128 -8.75 14.40 1.97
CA VAL A 128 -9.37 15.51 1.24
C VAL A 128 -8.43 16.04 0.15
N LEU A 129 -7.13 16.19 0.45
CA LEU A 129 -6.14 16.64 -0.53
C LEU A 129 -5.99 15.64 -1.69
N TYR A 130 -5.96 14.35 -1.38
CA TYR A 130 -5.88 13.29 -2.39
C TYR A 130 -7.07 13.30 -3.34
N GLY A 131 -8.29 13.44 -2.82
CA GLY A 131 -9.52 13.55 -3.62
C GLY A 131 -9.46 14.72 -4.62
N ARG A 132 -9.10 15.93 -4.15
CA ARG A 132 -8.93 17.12 -5.01
C ARG A 132 -7.87 16.92 -6.09
N GLY A 133 -6.77 16.25 -5.75
CA GLY A 133 -5.69 15.93 -6.70
C GLY A 133 -6.15 15.02 -7.84
N LYS A 134 -7.07 14.07 -7.60
CA LYS A 134 -7.60 13.20 -8.65
C LYS A 134 -8.63 13.90 -9.55
N GLU A 135 -9.49 14.74 -8.98
CA GLU A 135 -10.49 15.48 -9.76
C GLU A 135 -9.86 16.44 -10.76
N THR A 136 -8.81 17.16 -10.35
CA THR A 136 -8.08 18.09 -11.23
C THR A 136 -7.39 17.36 -12.40
N ARG A 137 -6.84 16.15 -12.17
CA ARG A 137 -6.28 15.31 -13.23
C ARG A 137 -7.35 14.79 -14.18
N LYS A 138 -8.49 14.31 -13.68
CA LYS A 138 -9.64 13.89 -14.50
C LYS A 138 -10.20 15.05 -15.34
N ALA A 139 -10.28 16.25 -14.76
CA ALA A 139 -10.74 17.45 -15.46
C ALA A 139 -9.77 17.90 -16.56
N LYS A 140 -8.46 17.74 -16.35
CA LYS A 140 -7.44 17.99 -17.38
C LYS A 140 -7.55 16.95 -18.50
N ASP A 141 -7.67 15.67 -18.16
CA ASP A 141 -7.82 14.58 -19.14
C ASP A 141 -9.08 14.76 -20.00
N ARG A 142 -10.21 15.12 -19.38
CA ARG A 142 -11.45 15.50 -20.10
C ARG A 142 -11.28 16.72 -21.02
N ARG A 143 -10.46 17.71 -20.64
CA ARG A 143 -10.15 18.87 -21.47
C ARG A 143 -9.17 18.54 -22.60
N SER A 144 -8.29 17.56 -22.38
CA SER A 144 -7.36 17.06 -23.38
C SER A 144 -8.02 16.10 -24.38
N ARG A 145 -9.22 15.59 -24.10
CA ARG A 145 -9.99 14.79 -25.08
C ARG A 145 -10.35 15.66 -26.29
N PRO A 146 -9.80 15.37 -27.48
CA PRO A 146 -10.06 16.16 -28.67
C PRO A 146 -11.54 16.12 -29.07
N SER A 147 -12.09 17.25 -29.55
CA SER A 147 -13.52 17.39 -29.88
C SER A 147 -14.02 16.43 -30.95
N TRP A 148 -13.14 15.86 -31.77
CA TRP A 148 -13.47 14.88 -32.81
C TRP A 148 -13.81 13.48 -32.26
N MET A 149 -13.58 13.21 -30.97
CA MET A 149 -13.98 11.96 -30.29
C MET A 149 -15.44 11.97 -29.79
N ASN A 150 -16.17 13.08 -29.91
CA ASN A 150 -17.60 13.13 -29.59
C ASN A 150 -18.38 12.81 -30.88
N GLY A 151 -18.48 11.52 -31.22
CA GLY A 151 -19.27 11.08 -32.37
C GLY A 151 -20.77 11.26 -32.12
N PRO A 152 -21.58 11.59 -33.15
CA PRO A 152 -23.03 11.64 -33.01
C PRO A 152 -23.55 10.23 -32.72
N GLU A 153 -24.34 10.06 -31.66
CA GLU A 153 -25.09 8.82 -31.44
C GLU A 153 -25.96 8.56 -32.67
N ALA A 154 -25.65 7.47 -33.37
CA ALA A 154 -26.44 6.98 -34.48
C ALA A 154 -27.85 6.65 -33.96
N SER A 155 -28.84 7.35 -34.52
CA SER A 155 -30.28 7.08 -34.33
C SER A 155 -30.72 5.81 -35.05
#